data_AF-A0A444WFG6-F1
#
_entry.id   AF-A0A444WFG6-F1
#
_cell.length_a   1.000
_cell.length_b   1.000
_cell.length_c   1.000
_cell.angle_alpha   90.00
_cell.angle_beta   90.00
_cell.angle_gamma   90.00
#
_symmetry.space_group_name_H-M   'P 1'
#
loop_
_entity.id
_entity.type
_entity.pdbx_description
1 polymer ?
#
loop_
_entity_poly.entity_id
_entity_poly.type
_entity_poly.pdbx_seq_one_letter_code
_entity_poly.pdbx_strand_id
1 'polypeptide(L)'
;MHINNNIPHEIVELSEIKKAYNHYLSSYEAQQDIENYTYIAENRNTINHHLRELYTKIALQQQTQKAHNQNVRYTKYTACTIEKSAILHFNSDSRFSITE
;
A
#
# COMPACT_ATOMS: atom_id res chain seq x y z
N MET A 1 -4.93 18.44 -16.39
CA MET A 1 -3.78 17.67 -15.87
C MET A 1 -4.33 16.40 -15.24
N HIS A 2 -4.03 15.23 -15.81
CA HIS A 2 -4.35 13.95 -15.18
C HIS A 2 -3.36 13.76 -14.04
N ILE A 3 -3.76 14.09 -12.81
CA ILE A 3 -3.01 13.72 -11.61
C ILE A 3 -3.16 12.21 -11.52
N ASN A 4 -2.14 11.48 -11.97
CA ASN A 4 -2.06 10.05 -11.79
C ASN A 4 -2.14 9.79 -10.28
N ASN A 5 -3.30 9.35 -9.81
CA ASN A 5 -3.60 9.02 -8.41
C ASN A 5 -2.88 7.74 -7.96
N ASN A 6 -1.59 7.59 -8.29
CA ASN A 6 -0.78 6.46 -7.89
C ASN A 6 0.12 6.90 -6.74
N ILE A 7 -0.47 6.96 -5.53
CA ILE A 7 0.22 7.32 -4.28
C ILE A 7 1.58 6.60 -4.13
N PRO A 8 1.73 5.30 -4.49
CA PRO A 8 3.03 4.64 -4.48
C PRO A 8 4.09 5.27 -5.38
N HIS A 9 3.71 5.74 -6.57
CA HIS A 9 4.62 6.39 -7.51
C HIS A 9 5.10 7.74 -6.97
N GLU A 10 4.18 8.54 -6.45
CA GLU A 10 4.48 9.85 -5.85
C GLU A 10 5.41 9.71 -4.63
N ILE A 11 5.23 8.65 -3.83
CA ILE A 11 6.15 8.33 -2.72
C ILE A 11 7.56 8.04 -3.24
N VAL A 12 7.70 7.29 -4.34
CA VAL A 12 9.01 6.97 -4.92
C VAL A 12 9.69 8.24 -5.41
N GLU A 13 8.98 9.08 -6.17
CA GLU A 13 9.53 10.34 -6.69
C GLU A 13 10.01 11.26 -5.56
N LEU A 14 9.17 11.49 -4.55
CA LEU A 14 9.51 12.34 -3.41
C LEU A 14 10.66 11.76 -2.57
N SER A 15 10.77 10.42 -2.49
CA SER A 15 11.87 9.75 -1.78
C SER A 15 13.21 9.93 -2.49
N GLU A 16 13.24 9.87 -3.81
CA GLU A 16 14.45 10.13 -4.60
C GLU A 16 14.88 11.60 -4.50
N ILE A 17 13.93 12.55 -4.54
CA ILE A 17 14.25 13.98 -4.34
C ILE A 17 14.82 14.21 -2.95
N LYS A 18 14.21 13.63 -1.91
CA LYS A 18 14.73 13.72 -0.53
C LYS A 18 16.15 13.14 -0.41
N LYS A 19 16.43 12.03 -1.10
CA LYS A 19 17.77 11.42 -1.13
C LYS A 19 18.79 12.36 -1.79
N ALA A 20 18.43 12.99 -2.90
CA ALA A 20 19.27 13.99 -3.56
C ALA A 20 19.55 15.20 -2.65
N TYR A 21 18.53 15.72 -1.95
CA TYR A 21 18.71 16.80 -0.98
C TYR A 21 19.61 16.40 0.18
N ASN A 22 19.46 15.19 0.72
CA ASN A 22 20.35 14.71 1.77
C ASN A 22 21.80 14.59 1.29
N HIS A 23 22.00 14.09 0.07
CA HIS A 23 23.33 14.02 -0.54
C HIS A 23 23.95 15.41 -0.66
N TYR A 24 23.22 16.38 -1.23
CA TYR A 24 23.70 17.76 -1.35
C TYR A 24 24.01 18.38 0.02
N LEU A 25 23.09 18.30 0.99
CA LEU A 25 23.28 18.89 2.32
C LEU A 25 24.46 18.27 3.11
N SER A 26 24.88 17.06 2.74
CA SER A 26 26.08 16.41 3.30
C SER A 26 27.39 16.78 2.60
N SER A 27 27.31 17.44 1.44
CA SER A 27 28.48 17.84 0.65
C SER A 27 29.19 19.05 1.24
N TYR A 28 30.48 19.18 0.91
CA TYR A 28 31.29 20.34 1.29
C TYR A 28 30.80 21.63 0.61
N GLU A 29 30.31 21.55 -0.64
CA GLU A 29 29.76 22.68 -1.39
C GLU A 29 28.58 23.33 -0.66
N ALA A 30 27.70 22.50 -0.10
CA ALA A 30 26.56 22.99 0.67
C ALA A 30 26.96 23.70 1.98
N GLN A 31 28.17 23.47 2.51
CA GLN A 31 28.65 24.21 3.68
C GLN A 31 29.14 25.63 3.32
N GLN A 32 29.49 25.85 2.06
CA GLN A 32 29.94 27.15 1.57
C GLN A 32 28.77 28.03 1.11
N ASP A 33 27.73 27.41 0.55
CA ASP A 33 26.52 28.11 0.09
C ASP A 33 25.40 28.03 1.14
N ILE A 34 25.45 28.93 2.12
CA ILE A 34 24.51 28.97 3.25
C ILE A 34 23.07 29.23 2.77
N GLU A 35 22.88 30.10 1.79
CA GLU A 35 21.54 30.46 1.30
C GLU A 35 20.88 29.25 0.64
N ASN A 36 21.60 28.57 -0.26
CA ASN A 36 21.08 27.38 -0.91
C ASN A 36 20.91 26.21 0.08
N TYR A 37 21.82 26.07 1.06
CA TYR A 37 21.66 25.10 2.14
C TYR A 37 20.35 25.30 2.89
N THR A 38 20.06 26.52 3.33
CA THR A 38 18.83 26.83 4.08
C THR A 38 17.60 26.54 3.23
N TYR A 39 17.60 26.95 1.96
CA TYR A 39 16.48 26.70 1.04
C TYR A 39 16.23 25.19 0.83
N ILE A 40 17.27 24.41 0.59
CA ILE A 40 17.17 22.96 0.39
C ILE A 40 16.75 22.25 1.70
N ALA A 41 17.22 22.73 2.86
CA ALA A 41 16.83 22.20 4.15
C ALA A 41 15.33 22.40 4.43
N GLU A 42 14.80 23.58 4.14
CA GLU A 42 13.36 23.89 4.23
C GLU A 42 12.55 23.01 3.27
N ASN A 43 12.96 22.92 2.00
CA ASN A 43 12.27 22.07 1.02
C ASN A 43 12.28 20.58 1.41
N ARG A 44 13.38 20.08 1.99
CA ARG A 44 13.44 18.73 2.54
C ARG A 44 12.41 18.53 3.66
N ASN A 45 12.17 19.53 4.50
CA ASN A 45 11.16 19.46 5.56
C ASN A 45 9.74 19.39 4.96
N THR A 46 9.46 20.18 3.93
CA THR A 46 8.20 20.12 3.17
C THR A 46 7.97 18.75 2.54
N ILE A 47 9.01 18.16 1.91
CA ILE A 47 8.93 16.81 1.35
C ILE A 47 8.67 15.77 2.45
N ASN A 48 9.33 15.89 3.60
CA ASN A 48 9.07 14.99 4.73
C ASN A 48 7.63 15.07 5.22
N HIS A 49 7.04 16.26 5.24
CA HIS A 49 5.64 16.45 5.59
C HIS A 49 4.73 15.74 4.59
N HIS A 50 4.89 16.00 3.30
CA HIS A 50 4.08 15.35 2.25
C HIS A 50 4.23 13.84 2.24
N LEU A 51 5.44 13.30 2.39
CA LEU A 51 5.64 11.85 2.49
C LEU A 51 4.84 11.26 3.66
N ARG A 52 4.83 11.91 4.83
CA ARG A 52 4.02 11.46 5.98
C ARG A 52 2.54 11.46 5.66
N GLU A 53 2.03 12.48 4.96
CA GLU A 53 0.63 12.53 4.54
C GLU A 53 0.30 11.38 3.59
N LEU A 54 1.15 11.11 2.59
CA LEU A 54 0.95 10.03 1.62
C LEU A 54 0.96 8.65 2.29
N TYR A 55 1.91 8.39 3.19
CA TYR A 55 1.92 7.15 3.98
C TYR A 55 0.69 7.00 4.86
N THR A 56 0.20 8.10 5.45
CA THR A 56 -1.03 8.09 6.26
C THR A 56 -2.25 7.78 5.39
N LYS A 57 -2.33 8.34 4.18
CA LYS A 57 -3.40 8.02 3.21
C LYS A 57 -3.40 6.53 2.84
N ILE A 58 -2.23 5.93 2.59
CA ILE A 58 -2.11 4.47 2.34
C ILE A 58 -2.62 3.67 3.54
N ALA A 59 -2.19 4.02 4.75
CA ALA A 59 -2.59 3.31 5.97
C ALA A 59 -4.12 3.33 6.15
N LEU A 60 -4.76 4.48 5.91
CA LEU A 60 -6.21 4.64 5.99
C LEU A 60 -6.95 3.81 4.93
N GLN A 61 -6.45 3.79 3.69
CA GLN A 61 -6.99 2.96 2.62
C GLN A 61 -6.94 1.47 2.99
N GLN A 62 -5.82 0.99 3.53
CA GLN A 62 -5.67 -0.40 3.97
C GLN A 62 -6.59 -0.76 5.14
N GLN A 63 -6.79 0.15 6.10
CA GLN A 63 -7.74 -0.07 7.19
C GLN A 63 -9.18 -0.18 6.69
N THR A 64 -9.57 0.66 5.73
CA THR A 64 -10.91 0.65 5.12
C THR A 64 -11.17 -0.66 4.38
N GLN A 65 -10.19 -1.16 3.63
CA GLN A 65 -10.29 -2.46 2.94
C GLN A 65 -10.37 -3.64 3.92
N LYS A 66 -9.62 -3.60 5.03
CA LYS A 66 -9.72 -4.65 6.07
C LYS A 66 -11.10 -4.66 6.73
N ALA A 67 -11.68 -3.50 7.03
CA ALA A 67 -13.01 -3.40 7.61
C ALA A 67 -14.11 -3.93 6.64
N HIS A 68 -13.96 -3.71 5.33
CA HIS A 68 -14.89 -4.23 4.34
C HIS A 68 -14.89 -5.78 4.26
N ASN A 69 -13.70 -6.39 4.31
CA ASN A 69 -13.56 -7.85 4.23
C ASN A 69 -13.99 -8.60 5.50
N GLN A 70 -14.23 -7.91 6.61
CA GLN A 70 -14.68 -8.53 7.87
C GLN A 70 -16.19 -8.78 7.94
N ASN A 71 -16.96 -8.23 7.00
CA ASN A 71 -18.41 -8.43 6.91
C ASN A 71 -18.80 -9.59 5.97
N VAL A 72 -17.96 -10.63 5.85
CA VAL A 72 -18.42 -11.91 5.30
C VAL A 72 -19.28 -12.58 6.38
N ARG A 73 -20.58 -12.25 6.37
CA ARG A 73 -21.56 -12.99 7.15
C ARG A 73 -21.68 -14.37 6.53
N TYR A 74 -20.86 -15.32 7.00
CA TYR A 74 -21.10 -16.74 6.74
C TYR A 74 -22.48 -17.06 7.32
N THR A 75 -23.52 -17.06 6.47
CA THR A 75 -24.75 -17.73 6.82
C THR A 75 -24.33 -19.15 7.16
N LYS A 76 -24.55 -19.58 8.41
CA LYS A 76 -24.29 -20.95 8.85
C LYS A 76 -25.19 -21.87 8.02
N TYR A 77 -24.75 -22.20 6.81
CA TYR A 77 -25.46 -23.06 5.90
C TYR A 77 -25.33 -24.47 6.46
N THR A 78 -26.45 -25.03 6.88
CA THR A 78 -26.49 -26.39 7.40
C THR A 78 -27.10 -27.24 6.30
N ALA A 79 -26.25 -27.96 5.57
CA ALA A 79 -26.69 -28.81 4.47
C ALA A 79 -27.73 -29.84 4.95
N CYS A 80 -28.79 -30.02 4.18
CA CYS A 80 -29.78 -31.06 4.47
C CYS A 80 -29.18 -32.46 4.24
N THR A 81 -29.84 -33.51 4.71
CA THR A 81 -29.32 -34.89 4.61
C THR A 81 -29.04 -35.32 3.17
N ILE A 82 -29.90 -34.93 2.23
CA ILE A 82 -29.75 -35.22 0.80
C ILE A 82 -28.52 -34.51 0.23
N GLU A 83 -28.34 -33.23 0.57
CA GLU A 83 -27.18 -32.45 0.14
C GLU A 83 -25.88 -33.01 0.70
N LYS A 84 -25.86 -33.45 1.97
CA LYS A 84 -24.69 -34.11 2.55
C LYS A 84 -24.29 -35.37 1.78
N SER A 85 -25.27 -36.20 1.41
CA SER A 85 -25.02 -37.38 0.58
C SER A 85 -24.51 -36.99 -0.80
N ALA A 86 -25.12 -36.01 -1.46
CA ALA A 86 -24.69 -35.54 -2.77
C ALA A 86 -23.26 -34.95 -2.75
N ILE A 87 -22.94 -34.14 -1.75
CA ILE A 87 -21.59 -33.57 -1.54
C ILE A 87 -20.57 -34.69 -1.31
N LEU A 88 -20.92 -35.70 -0.51
CA LEU A 88 -20.02 -36.82 -0.22
C LEU A 88 -19.73 -37.66 -1.48
N HIS A 89 -20.75 -37.94 -2.29
CA HIS A 89 -20.59 -38.61 -3.57
C HIS A 89 -19.74 -37.80 -4.55
N PHE A 90 -19.98 -36.49 -4.64
CA PHE A 90 -19.22 -35.59 -5.50
C PHE A 90 -17.73 -35.56 -5.12
N ASN A 91 -17.41 -35.42 -3.83
CA ASN A 91 -16.02 -35.40 -3.34
C ASN A 91 -15.32 -36.75 -3.47
N SER A 92 -16.07 -37.86 -3.53
CA SER A 92 -15.52 -39.20 -3.71
C SER A 92 -15.27 -39.58 -5.17
N ASP A 93 -15.79 -38.80 -6.13
CA ASP A 93 -15.64 -39.09 -7.56
C ASP A 93 -14.31 -38.52 -8.07
N SER A 94 -13.42 -39.42 -8.48
CA SER A 94 -12.08 -39.10 -8.99
C SER A 94 -12.11 -38.26 -10.27
N ARG A 95 -13.24 -38.19 -10.99
CA ARG A 95 -13.41 -37.32 -12.16
C ARG A 95 -13.42 -35.83 -11.84
N PHE A 96 -13.73 -35.48 -10.59
CA PHE A 96 -13.74 -34.11 -10.09
C PHE A 96 -12.59 -33.82 -9.13
N SER A 97 -11.63 -34.75 -8.99
CA SER A 97 -10.36 -34.51 -8.32
C SER A 97 -9.62 -33.43 -9.09
N ILE A 98 -9.54 -32.22 -8.53
CA ILE A 98 -8.71 -31.14 -9.06
C ILE A 98 -7.26 -31.56 -8.86
N THR A 99 -6.67 -32.20 -9.86
CA THR A 99 -5.22 -32.39 -9.96
C THR A 99 -4.65 -31.17 -10.69
N GLU A 100 -3.82 -30.39 -9.98
CA GLU A 100 -2.82 -29.51 -10.63
C GLU A 100 -1.78 -30.35 -11.37
#